data_AF-A0A537VNY2-F1
#
_entry.id   AF-A0A537VNY2-F1
#
_cell.length_a   1.000
_cell.length_b   1.000
_cell.length_c   1.000
_cell.angle_alpha   90.00
_cell.angle_beta   90.00
_cell.angle_gamma   90.00
#
_symmetry.space_group_name_H-M   'P 1'
#
loop_
_entity.id
_entity.type
_entity.pdbx_description
1 polymer ?
#
loop_
_entity_poly.entity_id
_entity_poly.type
_entity_poly.pdbx_seq_one_letter_code
_entity_poly.pdbx_strand_id
1 'polypeptide(L)'
;MHRFRMRFLTAALGAAMLFVANPSFAQNSEQKPGDKPQAGDAKEAQKKIDEFAEAEKLLGGPAANPECLWLGRRVVSLLWRDDLDTAFRHLDLYDRFGCPAGHIQATFRCLVRQGNIDPKAADTLNSRVHGCWVNPNAEPQGTAAVPSGTTNR
;
A
#
# COMPACT_ATOMS: atom_id res chain seq x y z
N MET A 1 44.83 57.52 38.60
CA MET A 1 43.80 56.63 39.15
C MET A 1 43.65 55.45 38.18
N HIS A 2 44.40 54.36 38.31
CA HIS A 2 44.10 53.13 39.07
C HIS A 2 42.67 52.58 38.83
N ARG A 3 42.61 51.28 38.47
CA ARG A 3 41.45 50.43 38.09
C ARG A 3 41.25 50.43 36.56
N PHE A 4 41.64 49.40 35.81
CA PHE A 4 41.19 48.01 35.95
C PHE A 4 42.32 47.02 35.60
N ARG A 5 42.88 46.44 36.66
CA ARG A 5 43.58 45.16 36.64
C ARG A 5 42.55 44.05 36.39
N MET A 6 43.05 42.95 35.81
CA MET A 6 42.52 41.59 35.98
C MET A 6 41.15 41.30 35.36
N ARG A 7 41.20 40.73 34.15
CA ARG A 7 40.62 39.40 33.82
C ARG A 7 40.98 39.02 32.38
N PHE A 8 42.27 39.06 32.07
CA PHE A 8 42.85 38.30 30.97
C PHE A 8 43.66 37.19 31.63
N LEU A 9 43.45 35.94 31.18
CA LEU A 9 44.09 34.67 31.56
C LEU A 9 43.14 33.68 32.24
N THR A 10 42.40 32.92 31.41
CA THR A 10 42.25 31.46 31.53
C THR A 10 41.47 30.95 30.31
N ALA A 11 42.19 30.49 29.29
CA ALA A 11 41.75 29.45 28.35
C ALA A 11 42.94 29.05 27.48
N ALA A 12 43.95 28.46 28.10
CA ALA A 12 45.00 27.74 27.40
C ALA A 12 44.63 26.25 27.40
N LEU A 13 44.99 25.58 26.30
CA LEU A 13 44.92 24.15 25.99
C LEU A 13 43.57 23.59 25.51
N GLY A 14 43.58 23.15 24.25
CA GLY A 14 42.61 22.19 23.74
C GLY A 14 42.17 22.34 22.28
N ALA A 15 43.03 22.77 21.34
CA ALA A 15 42.68 22.80 19.92
C ALA A 15 43.61 21.88 19.11
N ALA A 16 43.46 20.57 19.33
CA ALA A 16 43.92 19.54 18.41
C ALA A 16 42.87 18.44 18.38
N MET A 17 42.42 18.09 17.17
CA MET A 17 41.34 17.14 16.83
C MET A 17 39.94 17.69 17.17
N LEU A 18 38.99 17.81 16.25
CA LEU A 18 38.31 16.66 15.65
C LEU A 18 37.63 17.01 14.31
N PHE A 19 37.63 15.98 13.49
CA PHE A 19 37.01 15.80 12.19
C PHE A 19 35.49 16.04 12.16
N VAL A 20 35.01 16.46 10.98
CA VAL A 20 33.67 16.27 10.36
C VAL A 20 32.57 15.67 11.26
N ALA A 21 31.50 16.44 11.50
CA ALA A 21 30.25 15.92 12.06
C ALA A 21 29.05 16.34 11.20
N ASN A 22 28.58 15.38 10.40
CA ASN A 22 27.19 15.27 9.94
C ASN A 22 26.25 15.07 11.15
N PRO A 23 24.97 15.45 11.08
CA PRO A 23 24.04 15.29 12.20
C PRO A 23 23.85 13.81 12.53
N SER A 24 24.14 13.48 13.79
CA SER A 24 23.96 12.17 14.38
C SER A 24 22.50 11.75 14.41
N PHE A 25 22.17 10.69 13.65
CA PHE A 25 21.14 9.75 14.07
C PHE A 25 21.74 8.84 15.15
N ALA A 26 20.99 8.63 16.23
CA ALA A 26 21.39 7.85 17.39
C ALA A 26 21.81 6.42 17.03
N GLN A 27 22.94 5.98 17.60
CA GLN A 27 23.51 4.64 17.42
C GLN A 27 22.61 3.56 18.06
N ASN A 28 22.09 2.66 17.24
CA ASN A 28 21.90 1.26 17.61
C ASN A 28 22.81 0.44 16.70
N SER A 29 23.79 -0.23 17.31
CA SER A 29 24.93 -0.85 16.63
C SER A 29 24.61 -2.28 16.24
N GLU A 30 23.99 -2.49 15.08
CA GLU A 30 24.14 -3.74 14.33
C GLU A 30 24.10 -3.43 12.83
N GLN A 31 25.30 -3.40 12.26
CA GLN A 31 25.59 -3.15 10.86
C GLN A 31 25.08 -4.32 10.01
N LYS A 32 23.85 -4.19 9.47
CA LYS A 32 23.35 -5.04 8.37
C LYS A 32 23.68 -4.36 7.03
N PRO A 33 24.14 -5.09 5.99
CA PRO A 33 24.57 -4.49 4.73
C PRO A 33 23.40 -3.76 4.08
N GLY A 34 23.69 -2.60 3.47
CA GLY A 34 22.69 -1.76 2.83
C GLY A 34 21.74 -2.55 1.94
N ASP A 35 20.45 -2.32 2.15
CA ASP A 35 19.39 -2.71 1.23
C ASP A 35 19.64 -2.01 -0.11
N LYS A 36 20.36 -2.70 -0.99
CA LYS A 36 20.14 -2.53 -2.43
C LYS A 36 18.68 -2.93 -2.67
N PRO A 37 17.90 -2.18 -3.46
CA PRO A 37 16.54 -2.57 -3.81
C PRO A 37 16.58 -4.04 -4.27
N GLN A 38 15.87 -4.91 -3.57
CA GLN A 38 15.81 -6.31 -3.98
C GLN A 38 15.20 -6.32 -5.38
N ALA A 39 15.73 -7.14 -6.29
CA ALA A 39 15.22 -7.26 -7.65
C ALA A 39 13.71 -7.60 -7.71
N GLY A 40 13.13 -8.07 -6.59
CA GLY A 40 11.69 -8.25 -6.40
C GLY A 40 10.89 -6.94 -6.33
N ASP A 41 11.39 -5.89 -5.68
CA ASP A 41 10.68 -4.62 -5.50
C ASP A 41 10.49 -3.89 -6.82
N ALA A 42 11.52 -3.90 -7.68
CA ALA A 42 11.44 -3.33 -9.02
C ALA A 42 10.42 -4.07 -9.90
N LYS A 43 10.33 -5.40 -9.77
CA LYS A 43 9.36 -6.22 -10.50
C LYS A 43 7.92 -5.97 -10.03
N GLU A 44 7.72 -5.77 -8.72
CA GLU A 44 6.39 -5.44 -8.19
C GLU A 44 5.95 -4.02 -8.58
N ALA A 45 6.87 -3.05 -8.57
CA ALA A 45 6.61 -1.71 -9.04
C ALA A 45 6.21 -1.71 -10.53
N GLN A 46 6.93 -2.46 -11.36
CA GLN A 46 6.58 -2.63 -12.77
C GLN A 46 5.19 -3.26 -12.93
N LYS A 47 4.89 -4.33 -12.17
CA LYS A 47 3.57 -4.96 -12.19
C LYS A 47 2.45 -3.98 -11.87
N LYS A 48 2.61 -3.10 -10.89
CA LYS A 48 1.60 -2.08 -10.56
C LYS A 48 1.40 -1.09 -11.71
N ILE A 49 2.48 -0.68 -12.38
CA ILE A 49 2.42 0.18 -13.57
C ILE A 49 1.63 -0.52 -14.69
N ASP A 50 1.92 -1.79 -14.92
CA ASP A 50 1.22 -2.59 -15.93
C ASP A 50 -0.27 -2.76 -15.58
N GLU A 51 -0.61 -2.98 -14.30
CA GLU A 51 -2.00 -3.02 -13.80
C GLU A 51 -2.76 -1.71 -14.04
N PHE A 52 -2.10 -0.55 -13.90
CA PHE A 52 -2.72 0.75 -14.23
C PHE A 52 -2.98 0.88 -15.74
N ALA A 53 -2.00 0.52 -16.57
CA ALA A 53 -2.13 0.57 -18.02
C ALA A 53 -3.19 -0.42 -18.56
N GLU A 54 -3.36 -1.57 -17.91
CA GLU A 54 -4.43 -2.51 -18.19
C GLU A 54 -5.80 -1.92 -17.82
N ALA A 55 -5.92 -1.36 -16.61
CA ALA A 55 -7.15 -0.73 -16.16
C ALA A 55 -7.57 0.43 -17.07
N GLU A 56 -6.63 1.27 -17.52
CA GLU A 56 -6.89 2.36 -18.47
C GLU A 56 -7.43 1.87 -19.82
N LYS A 57 -6.96 0.71 -20.29
CA LYS A 57 -7.43 0.12 -21.55
C LYS A 57 -8.81 -0.51 -21.43
N LEU A 58 -9.08 -1.17 -20.30
CA LEU A 58 -10.28 -1.97 -20.10
C LEU A 58 -11.44 -1.17 -19.50
N LEU A 59 -11.13 -0.15 -18.69
CA LEU A 59 -12.10 0.73 -18.07
C LEU A 59 -12.15 2.06 -18.80
N GLY A 60 -13.36 2.53 -19.09
CA GLY A 60 -13.59 3.90 -19.50
C GLY A 60 -13.84 4.83 -18.29
N GLY A 61 -13.37 6.06 -18.38
CA GLY A 61 -13.71 7.13 -17.44
C GLY A 61 -12.89 7.13 -16.13
N PRO A 62 -13.34 7.90 -15.12
CA PRO A 62 -12.51 8.23 -13.94
C PRO A 62 -12.09 7.04 -13.08
N ALA A 63 -12.80 5.90 -13.14
CA ALA A 63 -12.42 4.69 -12.41
C ALA A 63 -11.09 4.08 -12.90
N ALA A 64 -10.67 4.43 -14.12
CA ALA A 64 -9.45 3.97 -14.75
C ALA A 64 -8.22 4.81 -14.35
N ASN A 65 -8.43 6.00 -13.78
CA ASN A 65 -7.33 6.84 -13.34
C ASN A 65 -6.51 6.13 -12.26
N PRO A 66 -5.18 6.33 -12.23
CA PRO A 66 -4.29 5.60 -11.34
C PRO A 66 -4.59 5.86 -9.86
N GLU A 67 -4.95 7.09 -9.48
CA GLU A 67 -5.33 7.44 -8.10
C GLU A 67 -6.62 6.74 -7.68
N CYS A 68 -7.61 6.66 -8.58
CA CYS A 68 -8.89 6.01 -8.32
C CYS A 68 -8.72 4.49 -8.23
N LEU A 69 -7.94 3.88 -9.13
CA LEU A 69 -7.62 2.46 -9.05
C LEU A 69 -6.88 2.13 -7.75
N TRP A 70 -5.84 2.89 -7.42
CA TRP A 70 -4.99 2.63 -6.27
C TRP A 70 -5.75 2.78 -4.94
N LEU A 71 -6.43 3.91 -4.75
CA LEU A 71 -7.22 4.15 -3.53
C LEU A 71 -8.45 3.25 -3.46
N GLY A 72 -9.15 3.07 -4.57
CA GLY A 72 -10.38 2.31 -4.58
C GLY A 72 -10.17 0.84 -4.25
N ARG A 73 -9.13 0.22 -4.82
CA ARG A 73 -8.74 -1.15 -4.44
C ARG A 73 -8.37 -1.26 -2.97
N ARG A 74 -7.70 -0.25 -2.41
CA ARG A 74 -7.37 -0.19 -0.98
C ARG A 74 -8.63 -0.13 -0.11
N VAL A 75 -9.56 0.76 -0.43
CA VAL A 75 -10.86 0.88 0.26
C VAL A 75 -11.60 -0.45 0.25
N VAL A 76 -11.78 -1.05 -0.93
CA VAL A 76 -12.53 -2.31 -1.08
C VAL A 76 -11.87 -3.45 -0.28
N SER A 77 -10.54 -3.51 -0.25
CA SER A 77 -9.80 -4.51 0.52
C SER A 77 -9.98 -4.34 2.04
N LEU A 78 -10.09 -3.10 2.52
CA LEU A 78 -10.36 -2.79 3.93
C LEU A 78 -11.81 -3.12 4.30
N LEU A 79 -12.77 -2.76 3.46
CA LEU A 79 -14.17 -3.12 3.63
C LEU A 79 -14.36 -4.64 3.70
N TRP A 80 -13.68 -5.41 2.85
CA TRP A 80 -13.75 -6.88 2.88
C TRP A 80 -13.23 -7.48 4.20
N ARG A 81 -12.28 -6.81 4.85
CA ARG A 81 -11.67 -7.24 6.12
C ARG A 81 -12.38 -6.65 7.34
N ASP A 82 -13.52 -5.99 7.14
CA ASP A 82 -14.27 -5.27 8.16
C ASP A 82 -13.50 -4.14 8.87
N ASP A 83 -12.44 -3.59 8.26
CA ASP A 83 -11.70 -2.41 8.76
C ASP A 83 -12.36 -1.11 8.26
N LEU A 84 -13.57 -0.86 8.77
CA LEU A 84 -14.44 0.22 8.29
C LEU A 84 -13.90 1.61 8.63
N ASP A 85 -13.31 1.80 9.82
CA ASP A 85 -12.75 3.09 10.24
C ASP A 85 -11.64 3.55 9.31
N THR A 86 -10.73 2.62 8.95
CA THR A 86 -9.66 2.93 8.00
C THR A 86 -10.23 3.13 6.60
N ALA A 87 -11.19 2.30 6.17
CA ALA A 87 -11.82 2.43 4.85
C ALA A 87 -12.48 3.80 4.66
N PHE A 88 -13.21 4.32 5.65
CA PHE A 88 -13.89 5.61 5.55
C PHE A 88 -12.92 6.79 5.40
N ARG A 89 -11.76 6.75 6.04
CA ARG A 89 -10.72 7.78 5.86
C ARG A 89 -10.17 7.80 4.42
N HIS A 90 -10.08 6.64 3.78
CA HIS A 90 -9.62 6.55 2.40
C HIS A 90 -10.72 6.92 1.41
N LEU A 91 -12.00 6.71 1.75
CA LEU A 91 -13.14 7.15 0.95
C LEU A 91 -13.23 8.67 0.85
N ASP A 92 -12.95 9.40 1.93
CA ASP A 92 -12.89 10.87 1.88
C ASP A 92 -11.82 11.35 0.88
N LEU A 93 -10.64 10.74 0.91
CA LEU A 93 -9.58 11.04 -0.06
C LEU A 93 -9.98 10.65 -1.49
N TYR A 94 -10.64 9.51 -1.67
CA TYR A 94 -11.15 9.05 -2.97
C TYR A 94 -12.14 10.06 -3.58
N ASP A 95 -13.05 10.62 -2.77
CA ASP A 95 -13.99 11.65 -3.21
C ASP A 95 -13.27 12.97 -3.57
N ARG A 96 -12.23 13.35 -2.83
CA ARG A 96 -11.42 14.55 -3.12
C ARG A 96 -10.74 14.49 -4.49
N PHE A 97 -10.39 13.30 -4.98
CA PHE A 97 -9.85 13.10 -6.33
C PHE A 97 -10.92 13.11 -7.42
N GLY A 98 -12.22 13.18 -7.07
CA GLY A 98 -13.32 13.10 -8.02
C GLY A 98 -13.56 11.68 -8.54
N CYS A 99 -13.12 10.66 -7.79
CA CYS A 99 -13.26 9.28 -8.20
C CYS A 99 -14.71 8.77 -8.03
N PRO A 100 -15.17 7.80 -8.86
CA PRO A 100 -16.58 7.43 -8.91
C PRO A 100 -16.96 6.46 -7.77
N ALA A 101 -17.63 6.97 -6.73
CA ALA A 101 -18.05 6.14 -5.58
C ALA A 101 -18.93 4.93 -5.96
N GLY A 102 -19.69 5.03 -7.07
CA GLY A 102 -20.45 3.91 -7.61
C GLY A 102 -19.59 2.71 -8.02
N HIS A 103 -18.35 2.93 -8.44
CA HIS A 103 -17.42 1.86 -8.82
C HIS A 103 -16.97 1.05 -7.61
N ILE A 104 -16.74 1.70 -6.46
CA ILE A 104 -16.45 1.03 -5.18
C ILE A 104 -17.56 0.02 -4.83
N GLN A 105 -18.82 0.44 -4.94
CA GLN A 105 -19.97 -0.40 -4.66
C GLN A 105 -20.06 -1.59 -5.61
N ALA A 106 -19.82 -1.36 -6.91
CA ALA A 106 -19.84 -2.41 -7.93
C ALA A 106 -18.74 -3.45 -7.68
N THR A 107 -17.50 -3.01 -7.42
CA THR A 107 -16.38 -3.89 -7.09
C THR A 107 -16.62 -4.67 -5.80
N PHE A 108 -17.12 -4.02 -4.74
CA PHE A 108 -17.43 -4.71 -3.49
C PHE A 108 -18.54 -5.76 -3.68
N ARG A 109 -19.58 -5.45 -4.46
CA ARG A 109 -20.64 -6.40 -4.81
C ARG A 109 -20.10 -7.60 -5.58
N CYS A 110 -19.15 -7.39 -6.50
CA CYS A 110 -18.45 -8.48 -7.18
C CYS A 110 -17.73 -9.41 -6.20
N LEU A 111 -16.98 -8.85 -5.24
CA LEU A 111 -16.28 -9.66 -4.23
C LEU A 111 -17.24 -10.47 -3.36
N VAL A 112 -18.34 -9.85 -2.91
CA VAL A 112 -19.35 -10.55 -2.10
C VAL A 112 -19.96 -11.73 -2.86
N ARG A 113 -20.17 -11.60 -4.18
CA ARG A 113 -20.66 -12.71 -5.03
C ARG A 113 -19.64 -13.84 -5.18
N GLN A 114 -18.34 -13.54 -5.14
CA GLN A 114 -17.28 -14.55 -5.23
C GLN A 114 -17.12 -15.37 -3.94
N GLY A 115 -17.65 -14.88 -2.81
CA GLY A 115 -17.65 -15.60 -1.54
C GLY A 115 -16.29 -15.64 -0.84
N ASN A 116 -16.15 -16.56 0.11
CA ASN A 116 -15.00 -16.59 1.01
C ASN A 116 -13.66 -16.75 0.26
N ILE A 117 -12.63 -16.04 0.74
CA ILE A 117 -11.29 -16.08 0.17
C ILE A 117 -10.45 -16.98 1.06
N ASP A 118 -10.11 -18.17 0.58
CA ASP A 118 -9.21 -19.05 1.30
C ASP A 118 -7.82 -18.40 1.35
N PRO A 119 -7.26 -18.14 2.55
CA PRO A 119 -5.91 -17.58 2.68
C PRO A 119 -4.81 -18.47 2.09
N LYS A 120 -5.11 -19.74 1.78
CA LYS A 120 -4.20 -20.69 1.14
C LYS A 120 -4.39 -20.79 -0.38
N ALA A 121 -5.42 -20.16 -0.95
CA ALA A 121 -5.61 -20.13 -2.39
C ALA A 121 -4.50 -19.32 -3.07
N ALA A 122 -4.17 -19.70 -4.31
CA ALA A 122 -3.22 -18.95 -5.14
C ALA A 122 -3.69 -17.50 -5.37
N ASP A 123 -5.02 -17.28 -5.41
CA ASP A 123 -5.62 -15.96 -5.56
C ASP A 123 -5.77 -15.23 -4.23
N THR A 124 -4.90 -14.23 -4.03
CA THR A 124 -4.97 -13.32 -2.89
C THR A 124 -6.17 -12.37 -3.00
N LEU A 125 -6.59 -11.80 -1.86
CA LEU A 125 -7.60 -10.73 -1.83
C LEU A 125 -7.30 -9.60 -2.83
N ASN A 126 -6.04 -9.15 -2.92
CA ASN A 126 -5.65 -8.05 -3.81
C ASN A 126 -5.84 -8.40 -5.29
N SER A 127 -5.63 -9.68 -5.65
CA SER A 127 -5.85 -10.19 -7.01
C SER A 127 -7.34 -10.21 -7.35
N ARG A 128 -8.20 -10.72 -6.44
CA ARG A 128 -9.65 -10.72 -6.63
C ARG A 128 -10.23 -9.31 -6.70
N VAL A 129 -9.76 -8.41 -5.82
CA VAL A 129 -10.16 -7.00 -5.82
C VAL A 129 -9.81 -6.35 -7.15
N HIS A 130 -8.62 -6.61 -7.71
CA HIS A 130 -8.25 -6.10 -9.03
C HIS A 130 -9.15 -6.65 -10.14
N GLY A 131 -9.38 -7.97 -10.16
CA GLY A 131 -10.28 -8.59 -11.15
C GLY A 131 -11.70 -8.01 -11.09
N CYS A 132 -12.25 -7.83 -9.89
CA CYS A 132 -13.54 -7.17 -9.67
C CYS A 132 -13.53 -5.67 -9.98
N TRP A 133 -12.36 -5.02 -9.95
CA TRP A 133 -12.25 -3.61 -10.31
C TRP A 133 -12.35 -3.43 -11.81
N VAL A 134 -11.60 -4.24 -12.55
CA VAL A 134 -11.55 -4.24 -14.01
C VAL A 134 -12.85 -4.79 -14.61
N ASN A 135 -13.46 -5.80 -13.97
CA ASN A 135 -14.74 -6.36 -14.36
C ASN A 135 -15.69 -6.51 -13.16
N PRO A 136 -16.45 -5.46 -12.79
CA PRO A 136 -17.40 -5.51 -11.67
C PRO A 136 -18.59 -6.45 -11.88
N ASN A 137 -18.79 -6.95 -13.09
CA ASN A 137 -19.84 -7.91 -13.43
C ASN A 137 -19.30 -9.34 -13.57
N ALA A 138 -18.06 -9.60 -13.12
CA ALA A 138 -17.49 -10.94 -13.17
C ALA A 138 -18.37 -11.94 -12.41
N GLU A 139 -18.74 -13.01 -13.10
CA GLU A 139 -19.44 -14.14 -12.49
C GLU A 139 -18.51 -14.84 -11.49
N PRO A 140 -19.05 -15.42 -10.40
CA PRO A 140 -18.26 -16.25 -9.50
C PRO A 140 -17.63 -17.37 -10.34
N GLN A 141 -16.29 -17.49 -10.33
CA GLN A 141 -15.67 -18.67 -10.91
C GLN A 141 -16.11 -19.85 -10.05
N GLY A 142 -17.03 -20.64 -10.60
CA GLY A 142 -17.73 -21.67 -9.86
C GLY A 142 -16.76 -22.61 -9.17
N THR A 143 -16.97 -22.82 -7.88
CA THR A 143 -16.74 -24.14 -7.29
C THR A 143 -17.41 -25.14 -8.22
N ALA A 144 -16.61 -25.92 -8.95
CA ALA A 144 -17.12 -27.07 -9.67
C ALA A 144 -17.98 -27.86 -8.67
N ALA A 145 -19.28 -27.97 -8.97
CA ALA A 145 -20.18 -28.77 -8.18
C ALA A 145 -19.61 -30.19 -8.15
N VAL A 146 -19.16 -30.64 -6.98
CA VAL A 146 -18.94 -32.07 -6.76
C VAL A 146 -20.32 -32.70 -6.86
N PRO A 147 -20.60 -33.56 -7.85
CA PRO A 147 -21.88 -34.26 -7.88
C PRO A 147 -21.95 -35.12 -6.62
N SER A 148 -22.85 -34.78 -5.70
CA SER A 148 -23.21 -35.65 -4.59
C SER A 148 -23.75 -36.95 -5.20
N GLY A 149 -22.90 -37.98 -5.24
CA GLY A 149 -23.29 -39.31 -5.65
C GLY A 149 -24.33 -39.85 -4.67
N THR A 150 -25.61 -39.80 -5.04
CA THR A 150 -26.67 -40.53 -4.35
C THR A 150 -26.53 -42.01 -4.69
N THR A 151 -25.73 -42.73 -3.91
CA THR A 151 -25.82 -44.20 -3.82
C THR A 151 -27.07 -44.52 -2.99
N ASN A 152 -28.21 -44.70 -3.66
CA ASN A 152 -29.32 -45.44 -3.06
C ASN A 152 -29.02 -46.93 -3.18
N ARG A 153 -28.93 -47.60 -2.03
CA ARG A 153 -28.88 -49.06 -1.87
C ARG A 153 -30.16 -49.49 -1.17
#